data_AF-X1F6R5-F1
#
_entry.id   AF-X1F6R5-F1
#
_cell.length_a   1.000
_cell.length_b   1.000
_cell.length_c   1.000
_cell.angle_alpha   90.00
_cell.angle_beta   90.00
_cell.angle_gamma   90.00
#
_symmetry.space_group_name_H-M   'P 1'
#
loop_
_entity.id
_entity.type
_entity.pdbx_description
1 polymer ?
#
loop_
_entity_poly.entity_id
_entity_poly.type
_entity_poly.pdbx_seq_one_letter_code
_entity_poly.pdbx_strand_id
1 'polypeptide(L)'
;ATFLLFAAMIEWGQQNDLQAIATVTDLRMERILRRAGWRLDRLGEPRQIGATKAVAGLLPVTDDALAAIRTAGNISKPVIETPASFAFAA
;
A
#
# COMPACT_ATOMS: atom_id res chain seq x y z
N ALA A 1 -7.28 -12.37 -2.88
CA ALA A 1 -5.82 -12.22 -3.09
C ALA A 1 -5.38 -10.76 -3.03
N THR A 2 -5.92 -9.84 -3.84
CA THR A 2 -5.48 -8.43 -3.91
C THR A 2 -5.37 -7.70 -2.57
N PHE A 3 -6.37 -7.83 -1.69
CA PHE A 3 -6.33 -7.18 -0.37
C PHE A 3 -5.25 -7.74 0.56
N LEU A 4 -4.91 -9.03 0.44
CA LEU A 4 -3.80 -9.62 1.22
C LEU A 4 -2.48 -8.98 0.80
N LEU A 5 -2.26 -8.78 -0.50
CA LEU A 5 -1.07 -8.10 -0.99
C LEU A 5 -1.01 -6.64 -0.51
N PHE A 6 -2.12 -5.91 -0.56
CA PHE A 6 -2.16 -4.53 -0.06
C PHE A 6 -1.88 -4.46 1.44
N ALA A 7 -2.47 -5.36 2.24
CA ALA A 7 -2.21 -5.42 3.67
C ALA A 7 -0.73 -5.74 3.94
N ALA A 8 -0.17 -6.72 3.25
CA ALA A 8 1.25 -7.08 3.37
C ALA A 8 2.19 -5.92 3.01
N MET A 9 1.87 -5.13 1.98
CA MET A 9 2.65 -3.95 1.61
C MET A 9 2.64 -2.87 2.70
N ILE A 10 1.48 -2.61 3.32
CA ILE A 10 1.37 -1.64 4.41
C ILE A 10 2.07 -2.16 5.66
N GLU A 11 1.82 -3.40 6.05
CA GLU A 11 2.47 -4.04 7.21
C GLU A 11 3.99 -4.04 7.07
N TRP A 12 4.50 -4.36 5.87
CA TRP A 12 5.94 -4.33 5.61
C TRP A 12 6.49 -2.90 5.72
N GLY A 13 5.75 -1.91 5.20
CA GLY A 13 6.12 -0.50 5.37
C GLY A 13 6.18 -0.08 6.83
N GLN A 14 5.21 -0.50 7.65
CA GLN A 14 5.19 -0.22 9.09
C GLN A 14 6.37 -0.87 9.83
N GLN A 15 6.73 -2.11 9.49
CA GLN A 15 7.88 -2.81 10.06
C GLN A 15 9.22 -2.13 9.74
N ASN A 16 9.28 -1.30 8.70
CA ASN A 16 10.48 -0.59 8.25
C ASN A 16 10.38 0.93 8.45
N ASP A 17 9.45 1.40 9.28
CA ASP A 17 9.24 2.82 9.61
C ASP A 17 9.03 3.72 8.37
N LEU A 18 8.46 3.17 7.29
CA LEU A 18 8.16 3.93 6.08
C LEU A 18 6.92 4.80 6.29
N GLN A 19 6.97 6.03 5.78
CA GLN A 19 5.81 6.93 5.78
C GLN A 19 4.90 6.71 4.56
N ALA A 20 5.48 6.29 3.43
CA ALA A 20 4.74 6.06 2.19
C ALA A 20 5.49 5.14 1.22
N ILE A 21 4.75 4.58 0.26
CA ILE A 21 5.27 3.83 -0.89
C ILE A 21 5.13 4.70 -2.13
N ALA A 22 6.25 5.08 -2.75
CA ALA A 22 6.25 5.74 -4.05
C ALA A 22 5.97 4.74 -5.17
N THR A 23 5.03 5.07 -6.07
CA THR A 23 4.66 4.17 -7.17
C THR A 23 4.20 4.94 -8.41
N VAL A 24 4.35 4.31 -9.57
CA VAL A 24 3.64 4.66 -10.80
C VAL A 24 2.68 3.52 -11.09
N THR A 25 1.38 3.83 -11.05
CA THR A 25 0.34 2.81 -11.20
C THR A 25 -0.65 3.21 -12.27
N ASP A 26 -1.21 2.23 -12.97
CA ASP A 26 -2.25 2.50 -13.95
C ASP A 26 -3.53 3.03 -13.27
N LEU A 27 -4.34 3.80 -14.00
CA LEU A 27 -5.59 4.37 -13.45
C LEU A 27 -6.61 3.30 -13.04
N ARG A 28 -6.48 2.06 -13.55
CA ARG A 28 -7.35 0.96 -13.16
C ARG A 28 -7.00 0.50 -11.75
N MET A 29 -5.73 0.34 -11.44
CA MET A 29 -5.20 -0.04 -10.14
C MET A 29 -5.39 1.09 -9.13
N GLU A 30 -5.13 2.35 -9.50
CA GLU A 30 -5.44 3.51 -8.64
C GLU A 30 -6.92 3.51 -8.21
N ARG A 31 -7.84 3.15 -9.12
CA ARG A 31 -9.25 3.03 -8.80
C ARG A 31 -9.57 1.84 -7.87
N ILE A 32 -8.84 0.74 -7.97
CA ILE A 32 -8.97 -0.40 -7.06
C ILE A 32 -8.47 0.00 -5.66
N LEU A 33 -7.30 0.62 -5.57
CA LEU A 33 -6.71 1.17 -4.35
C LEU A 33 -7.66 2.15 -3.66
N ARG A 34 -8.19 3.14 -4.40
CA ARG A 34 -9.16 4.10 -3.88
C ARG A 34 -10.43 3.44 -3.34
N ARG A 35 -10.95 2.42 -4.01
CA ARG A 35 -12.15 1.68 -3.55
C ARG A 35 -11.89 0.83 -2.31
N ALA A 36 -10.64 0.41 -2.11
CA ALA A 36 -10.20 -0.29 -0.91
C ALA A 36 -9.95 0.66 0.27
N GLY A 37 -10.14 1.97 0.10
CA GLY A 37 -9.84 2.99 1.11
C GLY A 37 -8.36 3.39 1.17
N TRP A 38 -7.50 2.81 0.32
CA TRP A 38 -6.08 3.16 0.25
C TRP A 38 -5.84 4.13 -0.90
N ARG A 39 -6.08 5.41 -0.64
CA ARG A 39 -6.02 6.46 -1.66
C ARG A 39 -4.57 6.81 -2.01
N LEU A 40 -4.29 6.92 -3.31
CA LEU A 40 -3.02 7.41 -3.83
C LEU A 40 -2.98 8.94 -3.77
N ASP A 41 -1.98 9.49 -3.11
CA ASP A 41 -1.65 10.91 -3.16
C ASP A 41 -0.86 11.18 -4.44
N ARG A 42 -1.57 11.65 -5.47
CA ARG A 42 -0.99 11.88 -6.80
C ARG A 42 0.06 12.98 -6.75
N LEU A 43 1.20 12.72 -7.38
CA LEU A 43 2.29 13.70 -7.57
C LEU A 43 2.19 14.46 -8.90
N GLY A 44 1.15 14.18 -9.70
CA GLY A 44 0.90 14.86 -10.95
C GLY A 44 -0.30 14.29 -11.71
N GLU A 45 -0.55 14.87 -12.88
CA GLU A 45 -1.64 14.42 -13.75
C GLU A 45 -1.31 13.08 -14.42
N PRO A 46 -2.32 12.23 -14.69
CA PRO A 46 -2.13 10.98 -15.40
C PRO A 46 -1.53 11.18 -16.80
N ARG A 47 -0.60 10.31 -17.19
CA ARG A 47 0.06 10.31 -18.50
C ARG A 47 -0.10 8.96 -19.20
N GLN A 48 -0.09 8.98 -20.52
CA GLN A 48 -0.04 7.74 -21.32
C GLN A 48 1.37 7.14 -21.21
N ILE A 49 1.49 5.89 -20.76
CA ILE A 49 2.73 5.11 -20.73
C ILE A 49 2.45 3.77 -21.43
N GLY A 50 3.04 3.58 -22.61
CA GLY A 50 2.74 2.43 -23.46
C GLY A 50 1.24 2.32 -23.74
N ALA A 51 0.63 1.18 -23.39
CA ALA A 51 -0.79 0.91 -23.63
C ALA A 51 -1.75 1.44 -22.55
N THR A 52 -1.25 2.00 -21.43
CA THR A 52 -2.10 2.41 -20.30
C THR A 52 -1.95 3.89 -19.95
N LYS A 53 -2.99 4.48 -19.35
CA LYS A 53 -2.86 5.73 -18.59
C LYS A 53 -2.41 5.40 -17.18
N ALA A 54 -1.29 5.98 -16.76
CA ALA A 54 -0.69 5.79 -15.46
C ALA A 54 -0.46 7.12 -14.74
N VAL A 55 -0.34 7.06 -13.42
CA VAL A 55 -0.13 8.21 -12.56
C VAL A 55 0.91 7.88 -11.51
N ALA A 56 1.80 8.83 -11.24
CA ALA A 56 2.77 8.75 -10.15
C ALA A 56 2.13 9.25 -8.84
N GLY A 57 2.43 8.60 -7.73
CA GLY A 57 1.89 8.98 -6.43
C GLY A 57 2.56 8.30 -5.26
N LEU A 58 2.12 8.70 -4.06
CA LEU A 58 2.50 8.12 -2.79
C LEU A 58 1.30 7.38 -2.20
N LEU A 59 1.52 6.13 -1.77
CA LEU A 59 0.54 5.39 -0.98
C LEU A 59 0.92 5.51 0.50
N PRO A 60 0.05 6.07 1.36
CA PRO A 60 0.38 6.28 2.76
C PRO A 60 0.51 4.94 3.50
N VAL A 61 1.52 4.84 4.35
CA VAL A 61 1.71 3.71 5.27
C VAL A 61 1.22 4.17 6.64
N THR A 62 -0.05 3.87 6.93
CA THR A 62 -0.73 4.34 8.15
C THR A 62 -1.67 3.26 8.69
N ASP A 63 -2.01 3.35 9.97
CA ASP A 63 -2.96 2.43 10.60
C ASP A 63 -4.35 2.53 9.96
N ASP A 64 -4.78 3.73 9.58
CA ASP A 64 -6.06 3.94 8.90
C ASP A 64 -6.11 3.25 7.53
N ALA A 65 -5.04 3.34 6.75
CA ALA A 65 -4.93 2.64 5.48
C ALA A 65 -4.97 1.11 5.68
N LEU A 66 -4.23 0.59 6.67
CA LEU A 66 -4.24 -0.84 6.97
C LEU A 66 -5.63 -1.31 7.42
N ALA A 67 -6.28 -0.55 8.30
CA ALA A 67 -7.63 -0.85 8.77
C ALA A 67 -8.62 -0.91 7.61
N ALA A 68 -8.61 0.07 6.71
CA ALA A 68 -9.48 0.11 5.54
C ALA A 68 -9.26 -1.11 4.62
N ILE A 69 -8.00 -1.45 4.33
CA ILE A 69 -7.67 -2.65 3.53
C ILE A 69 -8.15 -3.93 4.23
N ARG A 70 -7.93 -4.05 5.54
CA ARG A 70 -8.34 -5.22 6.32
C ARG A 70 -9.86 -5.40 6.34
N THR A 71 -10.61 -4.32 6.54
CA THR A 71 -12.08 -4.34 6.46
C THR A 71 -12.54 -4.74 5.06
N ALA A 72 -11.98 -4.14 4.00
CA ALA A 72 -12.36 -4.46 2.62
C ALA A 72 -12.00 -5.91 2.21
N GLY A 73 -10.93 -6.46 2.79
CA GLY A 73 -10.45 -7.82 2.52
C GLY A 73 -10.94 -8.91 3.48
N ASN A 74 -11.72 -8.56 4.51
CA ASN A 74 -12.06 -9.45 5.64
C ASN A 74 -10.82 -10.13 6.26
N ILE A 75 -9.76 -9.34 6.49
CA ILE A 75 -8.47 -9.80 7.02
C ILE A 75 -8.42 -9.48 8.52
N SER A 76 -8.37 -10.52 9.35
CA SER A 76 -8.40 -10.38 10.82
C SER A 76 -7.05 -10.53 11.50
N LYS A 77 -6.02 -11.00 10.78
CA LYS A 77 -4.68 -11.26 11.29
C LYS A 77 -3.63 -10.57 10.42
N PRO A 78 -2.44 -10.28 10.97
CA PRO A 78 -1.30 -9.88 10.16
C PRO A 78 -1.07 -10.85 9.00
N VAL A 79 -0.76 -10.31 7.82
CA VAL A 79 -0.46 -11.09 6.61
C VAL A 79 1.01 -11.48 6.59
N ILE A 80 1.89 -10.59 7.06
CA ILE A 80 3.30 -10.89 7.25
C ILE A 80 3.62 -11.08 8.73
N GLU A 81 4.55 -11.99 9.00
CA GLU A 81 5.09 -12.16 10.34
C GLU A 81 5.96 -10.95 10.69
N THR A 82 5.89 -10.49 11.93
CA THR A 82 6.86 -9.53 12.45
C THR A 82 8.19 -10.25 12.59
N PRO A 83 9.28 -9.80 11.93
CA PRO A 83 10.58 -10.40 12.16
C PRO A 83 10.89 -10.31 13.65
N ALA A 84 11.28 -11.44 14.25
CA ALA A 84 11.78 -11.45 15.62
C ALA A 84 12.86 -10.38 15.72
N SER A 85 12.71 -9.42 16.64
CA SER A 85 13.71 -8.36 16.79
C SER A 85 15.05 -9.01 17.12
N PHE A 86 15.98 -9.03 16.17
CA PHE A 86 17.37 -9.21 16.51
C PHE A 86 17.81 -7.90 17.12
N ALA A 87 17.93 -7.87 18.45
CA ALA A 87 18.66 -6.82 19.12
C ALA A 87 20.05 -6.79 18.50
N PHE A 88 20.35 -5.75 17.73
CA PHE A 88 21.73 -5.49 17.34
C PHE A 88 22.49 -5.22 18.64
N ALA A 89 23.30 -6.19 19.05
CA ALA A 89 24.25 -5.98 20.13
C ALA A 89 25.17 -4.84 19.73
N ALA A 90 25.20 -3.80 20.56
CA ALA A 90 26.09 -2.64 20.41
C ALA A 90 27.55 -3.02 20.67
#